data_AF-A0A2K1NXA3-F1
#
_entry.id   AF-A0A2K1NXA3-F1
#
_cell.length_a   1.000
_cell.length_b   1.000
_cell.length_c   1.000
_cell.angle_alpha   90.00
_cell.angle_beta   90.00
_cell.angle_gamma   90.00
#
_symmetry.space_group_name_H-M   'P 1'
#
loop_
_entity.id
_entity.type
_entity.pdbx_description
1 polymer ?
#
loop_
_entity_poly.entity_id
_entity_poly.type
_entity_poly.pdbx_seq_one_letter_code
_entity_poly.pdbx_strand_id
1 'polypeptide(L)'
;MIKVMTFLLLISLSWFLIVFSVYLKISSYGYTLEGSLKDFYVENASLMKVKPFIEEGKIEEAELNGYKIYKKDGKIIIKRMIE
;
A
#
# COMPACT_ATOMS: atom_id res chain seq x y z
N MET A 1 -32.26 -17.96 -37.22
CA MET A 1 -31.15 -16.98 -37.21
C MET A 1 -31.28 -15.97 -36.08
N ILE A 2 -32.37 -15.19 -35.98
CA ILE A 2 -32.56 -14.19 -34.92
C ILE A 2 -32.38 -14.75 -33.49
N LYS A 3 -33.03 -15.89 -33.16
CA LYS A 3 -32.91 -16.49 -31.81
C LYS A 3 -31.46 -16.85 -31.42
N VAL A 4 -30.68 -17.36 -32.37
CA VAL A 4 -29.27 -17.73 -32.17
C VAL A 4 -28.41 -16.47 -31.99
N MET A 5 -28.69 -15.43 -32.78
CA MET A 5 -28.00 -14.15 -32.70
C MET A 5 -28.25 -13.46 -31.35
N THR A 6 -29.51 -13.44 -30.88
CA THR A 6 -29.86 -12.88 -29.56
C THR A 6 -29.19 -13.64 -28.42
N PHE A 7 -29.13 -14.98 -28.51
CA PHE A 7 -28.46 -15.81 -27.51
C PHE A 7 -26.95 -15.53 -27.44
N LEU A 8 -26.28 -15.47 -28.59
CA LEU A 8 -24.85 -15.13 -28.66
C LEU A 8 -24.57 -13.72 -28.14
N LEU A 9 -25.46 -12.77 -28.43
CA LEU A 9 -25.33 -11.39 -27.97
C LEU A 9 -25.44 -11.29 -26.45
N LEU A 10 -26.41 -11.99 -25.84
CA LEU A 10 -26.56 -12.08 -24.39
C LEU A 10 -25.36 -12.72 -23.70
N ILE A 11 -24.78 -13.77 -24.29
CA ILE A 11 -23.57 -14.40 -23.76
C ILE A 11 -22.38 -13.44 -23.83
N SER A 12 -22.18 -12.76 -24.96
CA SER A 12 -21.07 -11.82 -25.10
C SER A 12 -21.19 -10.65 -24.13
N LEU A 13 -22.41 -10.15 -23.92
CA LEU A 13 -22.69 -9.06 -22.98
C LEU A 13 -22.44 -9.50 -21.54
N SER A 14 -22.91 -10.69 -21.18
CA SER A 14 -22.69 -11.25 -19.84
C SER A 14 -21.21 -11.44 -19.54
N TRP A 15 -20.45 -11.97 -20.50
CA TRP A 15 -19.00 -12.12 -20.36
C TRP A 15 -18.28 -10.77 -20.21
N PHE A 16 -18.64 -9.80 -21.06
CA PHE A 16 -18.09 -8.44 -20.98
C PHE A 16 -18.34 -7.81 -19.60
N LEU A 17 -19.56 -7.90 -19.08
CA LEU A 17 -19.92 -7.34 -17.78
C LEU A 17 -19.12 -7.97 -16.63
N ILE A 18 -18.90 -9.28 -16.67
CA ILE A 18 -18.09 -9.98 -15.65
C ILE A 18 -16.65 -9.48 -15.69
N VAL A 19 -16.01 -9.49 -16.87
CA VAL A 19 -14.61 -9.06 -17.03
C VAL A 19 -14.44 -7.59 -16.66
N PHE A 20 -15.35 -6.73 -17.11
CA PHE A 20 -15.32 -5.30 -16.81
C PHE A 20 -15.47 -5.02 -15.31
N SER A 21 -16.35 -5.76 -14.62
CA SER A 21 -16.54 -5.62 -13.18
C SER A 21 -15.28 -6.02 -12.39
N VAL A 22 -14.62 -7.11 -12.80
CA VAL A 22 -13.34 -7.53 -12.21
C VAL A 22 -12.26 -6.49 -12.46
N TYR A 23 -12.17 -5.95 -13.68
CA TYR A 23 -11.22 -4.88 -14.02
C TYR A 23 -11.41 -3.64 -13.13
N LEU A 24 -12.65 -3.15 -13.00
CA LEU A 24 -12.94 -1.99 -12.15
C LEU A 24 -12.57 -2.24 -10.69
N LYS A 25 -12.86 -3.44 -10.18
CA LYS A 25 -12.48 -3.82 -8.82
C LYS A 25 -10.96 -3.77 -8.65
N ILE A 26 -10.20 -4.44 -9.51
CA ILE A 26 -8.74 -4.46 -9.45
C ILE A 26 -8.15 -3.06 -9.61
N SER A 27 -8.67 -2.25 -10.53
CA SER A 27 -8.22 -0.88 -10.77
C SER A 27 -8.44 0.01 -9.53
N SER A 28 -9.61 -0.09 -8.88
CA SER A 28 -9.92 0.63 -7.65
C SER A 28 -9.05 0.20 -6.46
N TYR A 29 -8.83 -1.11 -6.28
CA TYR A 29 -7.92 -1.63 -5.26
C TYR A 29 -6.46 -1.26 -5.56
N GLY A 30 -6.06 -1.27 -6.83
CA GLY A 30 -4.73 -0.87 -7.27
C GLY A 30 -4.46 0.60 -6.97
N TYR A 31 -5.39 1.49 -7.29
CA TYR A 31 -5.28 2.93 -7.01
C TYR A 31 -5.19 3.23 -5.50
N THR A 32 -5.96 2.52 -4.69
CA THR A 32 -5.92 2.68 -3.22
C THR A 32 -4.66 2.09 -2.60
N LEU A 33 -4.16 0.94 -3.09
CA LEU A 33 -2.88 0.39 -2.66
C LEU A 33 -1.69 1.26 -3.11
N GLU A 34 -1.72 1.78 -4.34
CA GLU A 34 -0.64 2.59 -4.90
C GLU A 34 -0.51 3.93 -4.17
N GLY A 35 -1.64 4.58 -3.84
CA GLY A 35 -1.66 5.73 -2.94
C GLY A 35 -1.12 5.39 -1.55
N SER A 36 -1.66 4.34 -0.91
CA SER A 36 -1.24 3.92 0.44
C SER A 36 0.23 3.52 0.54
N LEU A 37 0.76 2.81 -0.45
CA LEU A 37 2.17 2.38 -0.47
C LEU A 37 3.11 3.54 -0.76
N LYS A 38 2.74 4.44 -1.68
CA LYS A 38 3.54 5.63 -1.96
C LYS A 38 3.61 6.54 -0.75
N ASP A 39 2.48 6.80 -0.10
CA ASP A 39 2.41 7.64 1.10
C ASP A 39 3.17 6.98 2.27
N PHE A 40 3.00 5.68 2.47
CA PHE A 40 3.78 4.92 3.45
C PHE A 40 5.29 4.97 3.16
N TYR A 41 5.70 4.81 1.90
CA TYR A 41 7.12 4.84 1.54
C TYR A 41 7.72 6.23 1.72
N VAL A 42 6.98 7.29 1.38
CA VAL A 42 7.40 8.69 1.59
C VAL A 42 7.50 9.01 3.09
N GLU A 43 6.52 8.61 3.90
CA GLU A 43 6.54 8.82 5.36
C GLU A 43 7.68 8.06 6.03
N ASN A 44 7.95 6.82 5.61
CA ASN A 44 8.94 5.93 6.24
C ASN A 44 10.34 6.02 5.62
N ALA A 45 10.54 6.71 4.48
CA ALA A 45 11.86 6.88 3.87
C ALA A 45 12.86 7.57 4.81
N SER A 46 12.39 8.57 5.57
CA SER A 46 13.20 9.27 6.58
C SER A 46 13.62 8.33 7.71
N LEU A 47 12.71 7.45 8.15
CA LEU A 47 12.96 6.46 9.19
C LEU A 47 13.99 5.40 8.73
N MET A 48 13.90 4.97 7.47
CA MET A 48 14.86 4.05 6.85
C MET A 48 16.27 4.64 6.74
N LYS A 49 16.40 5.95 6.52
CA LYS A 49 17.70 6.63 6.51
C LYS A 49 18.33 6.71 7.90
N VAL A 50 17.53 6.86 8.97
CA VAL A 50 18.04 7.03 10.35
C VAL A 50 18.32 5.70 11.05
N LYS A 51 17.66 4.62 10.64
CA LYS A 51 17.88 3.26 11.15
C LYS A 51 19.36 2.86 11.31
N PRO A 52 20.25 2.97 10.29
CA PRO A 52 21.64 2.56 10.43
C PRO A 52 22.41 3.35 11.48
N PHE A 53 22.11 4.64 11.66
CA PHE A 53 22.79 5.48 12.65
C PHE A 53 22.41 5.10 14.10
N ILE A 54 21.19 4.64 14.33
CA ILE A 54 20.73 4.11 15.62
C ILE A 54 21.31 2.72 15.85
N GLU A 55 21.42 1.90 14.80
CA GLU A 55 22.00 0.56 14.88
C GLU A 55 23.49 0.61 15.28
N GLU A 56 24.24 1.52 14.66
CA GLU A 56 25.65 1.83 14.93
C GLU A 56 25.86 2.56 16.27
N GLY A 57 24.80 2.95 16.97
CA GLY A 57 24.89 3.66 18.25
C GLY A 57 25.42 5.10 18.15
N LYS A 58 25.40 5.69 16.95
CA LYS A 58 25.74 7.10 16.73
C LYS A 58 24.66 8.05 17.23
N ILE A 59 23.43 7.55 17.33
CA ILE A 59 22.24 8.28 17.78
C ILE A 59 21.50 7.39 18.79
N GLU A 60 21.23 7.92 19.98
CA GLU A 60 20.48 7.19 21.02
C GLU A 60 18.97 7.13 20.71
N GLU A 61 18.41 8.27 20.30
CA GLU A 61 17.01 8.41 19.89
C GLU A 61 16.84 9.43 18.76
N ALA A 62 15.84 9.22 17.91
CA ALA A 62 15.44 10.17 16.88
C ALA A 62 13.92 10.27 16.78
N GLU A 63 13.42 11.49 16.65
CA GLU A 63 12.00 11.79 16.44
C GLU A 63 11.83 12.37 15.02
N LEU A 64 11.08 11.64 14.18
CA LEU A 64 10.90 11.98 12.77
C LEU A 64 9.47 11.64 12.33
N ASN A 65 8.81 12.58 11.65
CA ASN A 65 7.48 12.38 11.07
C ASN A 65 6.43 11.82 12.05
N GLY A 66 6.48 12.24 13.33
CA GLY A 66 5.56 11.72 14.36
C GLY A 66 5.89 10.31 14.86
N TYR A 67 7.08 9.77 14.54
CA TYR A 67 7.57 8.51 15.07
C TYR A 67 8.85 8.74 15.88
N LYS A 68 8.96 8.05 17.01
CA LYS A 68 10.16 7.96 17.84
C LYS A 68 10.85 6.63 17.56
N ILE A 69 12.11 6.68 17.11
CA ILE A 69 12.98 5.53 16.92
C ILE A 69 14.06 5.54 18.00
N TYR A 70 14.28 4.42 18.66
CA TYR A 70 15.34 4.25 19.65
C TYR A 70 15.80 2.80 19.72
N LYS A 71 17.01 2.58 20.25
CA LYS A 71 17.55 1.25 20.51
C LYS A 71 17.30 0.86 21.96
N LYS A 72 16.65 -0.28 22.18
CA LYS A 72 16.44 -0.86 23.51
C LYS A 72 16.69 -2.36 23.48
N ASP A 73 17.50 -2.86 24.41
CA ASP A 73 17.83 -4.29 24.54
C ASP A 73 18.36 -4.92 23.23
N GLY A 74 19.19 -4.16 22.49
CA GLY A 74 19.74 -4.58 21.20
C GLY A 74 18.75 -4.57 20.02
N LYS A 75 17.48 -4.17 20.23
CA LYS A 75 16.45 -4.07 19.20
C LYS A 75 16.11 -2.61 18.89
N ILE A 76 15.83 -2.33 17.63
CA ILE A 76 15.32 -1.02 17.20
C ILE A 76 13.81 -1.02 17.40
N ILE A 77 13.30 -0.04 18.17
CA ILE A 77 11.88 0.15 18.42
C ILE A 77 11.43 1.42 17.70
N ILE A 78 10.36 1.31 16.92
CA ILE A 78 9.70 2.44 16.26
C ILE A 78 8.31 2.59 16.90
N LYS A 79 8.05 3.72 17.57
CA LYS A 79 6.74 4.05 18.15
C LYS A 79 6.15 5.26 17.47
N ARG A 80 4.89 5.21 17.07
CA ARG A 80 4.14 6.40 16.67
C ARG A 80 3.84 7.23 17.92
N MET A 81 4.20 8.51 17.89
CA MET A 81 3.76 9.48 18.89
C MET A 81 2.36 9.93 18.50
N ILE A 82 1.39 9.52 19.31
CA ILE A 82 0.00 9.97 19.18
C ILE A 82 -0.05 11.28 19.97
N GLU A 83 -0.39 12.39 19.30
CA GLU A 83 -0.89 13.60 19.96
C GLU A 83 -2.29 13.34 20.53
#